data_AF-A0A2W0H3V0-F1
#
_entry.id   AF-A0A2W0H3V0-F1
#
_cell.length_a   1.000
_cell.length_b   1.000
_cell.length_c   1.000
_cell.angle_alpha   90.00
_cell.angle_beta   90.00
_cell.angle_gamma   90.00
#
_symmetry.space_group_name_H-M   'P 1'
#
loop_
_entity.id
_entity.type
_entity.pdbx_description
1 polymer ?
#
loop_
_entity_poly.entity_id
_entity_poly.type
_entity_poly.pdbx_seq_one_letter_code
_entity_poly.pdbx_strand_id
1 'polypeptide(L)'
;MMTGFMVSMIVAGVMIAVILAIAIPMDRKYIVRENRRINYRKTTIFLRWNYFDTLTVVLAVYSVICVQILNFLISGGYTVENNYVQFFTNQSQAWTLVTMIYFVMRLTNTYKSIRAHYGEAHAE
;
A
#
# COMPACT_ATOMS: atom_id res chain seq x y z
N MET A 1 24.42 -9.97 -17.65
CA MET A 1 23.09 -9.47 -18.04
C MET A 1 22.23 -9.41 -16.78
N MET A 2 21.82 -8.22 -16.32
CA MET A 2 20.81 -8.12 -15.26
C MET A 2 19.45 -8.49 -15.88
N THR A 3 18.85 -9.56 -15.37
CA THR A 3 17.52 -10.01 -15.81
C THR A 3 16.44 -9.01 -15.37
N GLY A 4 15.32 -8.97 -16.08
CA GLY A 4 14.15 -8.14 -15.72
C GLY A 4 13.68 -8.35 -14.27
N PHE A 5 13.86 -9.57 -13.75
CA PHE A 5 13.63 -9.92 -12.36
C PHE A 5 14.53 -9.14 -11.38
N MET A 6 15.83 -9.04 -11.64
CA MET A 6 16.80 -8.39 -10.75
C MET A 6 16.57 -6.88 -10.67
N VAL A 7 16.21 -6.25 -11.80
CA VAL A 7 15.80 -4.83 -11.83
C VAL A 7 14.50 -4.63 -11.05
N SER A 8 13.54 -5.55 -11.18
CA SER A 8 12.26 -5.46 -10.45
C SER A 8 12.43 -5.50 -8.93
N MET A 9 13.35 -6.32 -8.42
CA MET A 9 13.62 -6.38 -6.97
C MET A 9 14.24 -5.10 -6.44
N ILE A 10 15.15 -4.47 -7.19
CA ILE A 10 15.77 -3.20 -6.79
C ILE A 10 14.70 -2.10 -6.72
N VAL A 11 13.87 -1.98 -7.77
CA VAL A 11 12.78 -0.99 -7.81
C VAL A 11 11.77 -1.24 -6.68
N ALA A 12 11.43 -2.50 -6.41
CA ALA A 12 10.57 -2.88 -5.29
C ALA A 12 11.17 -2.45 -3.94
N GLY A 13 12.46 -2.73 -3.73
CA GLY A 13 13.17 -2.35 -2.50
C GLY A 13 13.21 -0.83 -2.28
N VAL A 14 13.49 -0.06 -3.34
CA VAL A 14 13.52 1.41 -3.27
C VAL A 14 12.14 1.97 -2.92
N MET A 15 11.09 1.50 -3.59
CA MET A 15 9.72 1.95 -3.32
C MET A 15 9.26 1.58 -1.90
N ILE A 16 9.60 0.38 -1.40
CA ILE A 16 9.32 -0.01 -0.01
C ILE A 16 10.06 0.92 0.96
N ALA A 17 11.33 1.24 0.70
CA ALA A 17 12.09 2.16 1.54
C ALA A 17 11.45 3.55 1.59
N VAL A 18 10.97 4.06 0.45
CA VAL A 18 10.23 5.34 0.38
C VAL A 18 8.93 5.27 1.20
N ILE A 19 8.16 4.19 1.06
CA ILE A 19 6.91 4.00 1.82
C ILE A 19 7.21 3.97 3.32
N LEU A 20 8.22 3.24 3.77
CA LEU A 20 8.62 3.17 5.17
C LEU A 20 9.14 4.52 5.70
N ALA A 21 9.92 5.25 4.90
CA ALA A 21 10.42 6.57 5.24
C ALA A 21 9.28 7.58 5.50
N ILE A 22 8.13 7.42 4.84
CA ILE A 22 6.94 8.24 5.07
C ILE A 22 6.06 7.65 6.19
N ALA A 23 5.97 6.33 6.29
CA ALA A 23 5.14 5.64 7.28
C ALA A 23 5.64 5.84 8.73
N ILE A 24 6.95 5.74 8.95
CA ILE A 24 7.57 5.85 10.28
C ILE A 24 7.32 7.21 10.96
N PRO A 25 7.57 8.37 10.32
CA PRO A 25 7.31 9.66 10.96
C PRO A 25 5.82 9.90 11.18
N MET A 26 4.96 9.35 10.31
CA MET A 26 3.51 9.43 10.46
C MET A 26 3.01 8.60 11.65
N ASP A 27 3.50 7.37 11.82
CA ASP A 27 3.19 6.52 12.99
C ASP A 27 3.60 7.24 14.28
N ARG A 28 4.84 7.75 14.34
CA ARG A 28 5.34 8.46 15.53
C ARG A 28 4.61 9.75 15.85
N LYS A 29 4.24 10.55 14.85
CA LYS A 29 3.67 11.89 15.08
C LYS A 29 2.19 11.86 15.42
N TYR A 30 1.47 10.86 14.92
CA TYR A 30 0.01 10.87 14.94
C TYR A 30 -0.64 9.71 15.68
N ILE A 31 0.08 8.61 15.94
CA ILE A 31 -0.46 7.48 16.70
C ILE A 31 -0.12 7.67 18.17
N VAL A 32 -1.09 8.17 18.94
CA VAL A 32 -0.96 8.29 20.39
C VAL A 32 -1.19 6.90 21.00
N ARG A 33 -0.11 6.25 21.42
CA ARG A 33 -0.16 4.97 22.14
C ARG A 33 -0.20 5.24 23.64
N GLU A 34 -1.27 4.82 24.29
CA GLU A 34 -1.43 4.93 25.74
C GLU A 34 -1.42 3.49 26.30
N ASN A 35 -0.43 3.18 27.14
CA ASN A 35 -0.26 1.87 27.76
C ASN A 35 -0.13 0.67 26.77
N ARG A 36 0.80 0.76 25.81
CA ARG A 36 1.10 -0.23 24.75
C ARG A 36 -0.05 -0.55 23.77
N ARG A 37 -1.24 0.03 23.93
CA ARG A 37 -2.36 -0.10 22.99
C ARG A 37 -2.58 1.22 22.25
N ILE A 38 -2.99 1.14 20.98
CA ILE A 38 -3.34 2.31 20.17
C ILE A 38 -4.61 2.93 20.79
N ASN A 39 -4.54 4.18 21.23
CA ASN A 39 -5.72 4.88 21.72
C ASN A 39 -6.51 5.41 20.51
N TYR A 40 -7.48 4.62 20.05
CA TYR A 40 -8.36 4.95 18.92
C TYR A 40 -9.26 6.17 19.17
N ARG A 41 -9.37 6.64 20.43
CA ARG A 41 -10.18 7.82 20.83
C ARG A 41 -9.47 9.15 20.53
N LYS A 42 -8.14 9.20 20.72
CA LYS A 42 -7.31 10.38 20.43
C LYS A 42 -6.77 10.39 19.01
N THR A 43 -6.68 9.23 18.36
CA THR A 43 -6.10 9.07 17.03
C THR A 43 -7.15 9.25 15.93
N THR A 44 -7.53 10.50 15.64
CA THR A 44 -8.54 10.84 14.61
C THR A 44 -8.04 10.69 13.17
N ILE A 45 -6.77 10.35 12.95
CA ILE A 45 -6.18 10.15 11.62
C ILE A 45 -6.71 8.91 10.89
N PHE A 46 -7.37 8.00 11.60
CA PHE A 46 -8.09 6.90 10.96
C PHE A 46 -9.45 7.31 10.37
N LEU A 47 -10.00 8.44 10.79
CA LEU A 47 -11.26 9.01 10.29
C LEU A 47 -11.06 10.07 9.21
N ARG A 48 -9.83 10.57 9.02
CA ARG A 48 -9.49 11.59 8.02
C ARG A 48 -8.60 11.01 6.92
N TRP A 49 -8.74 11.53 5.70
CA TRP A 49 -7.87 11.18 4.58
C TRP A 49 -6.41 11.46 4.93
N ASN A 50 -5.56 10.43 4.82
CA ASN A 50 -4.18 10.51 5.24
C ASN A 50 -3.24 10.50 4.04
N TYR A 51 -2.03 11.03 4.19
CA TYR A 51 -1.00 11.00 3.14
C TYR A 51 -0.70 9.57 2.66
N PHE A 52 -0.83 8.58 3.55
CA PHE A 52 -0.69 7.17 3.21
C PHE A 52 -1.81 6.66 2.30
N ASP A 53 -3.04 7.16 2.45
CA ASP A 53 -4.14 6.78 1.55
C ASP A 53 -3.86 7.32 0.13
N THR A 54 -3.37 8.56 0.01
CA THR A 54 -2.93 9.11 -1.29
C THR A 54 -1.79 8.28 -1.89
N LEU A 55 -0.79 7.90 -1.10
CA LEU A 55 0.30 7.02 -1.57
C LEU A 55 -0.22 5.68 -2.07
N THR A 56 -1.14 5.06 -1.34
CA THR A 56 -1.73 3.76 -1.74
C THR A 56 -2.53 3.90 -3.02
N VAL A 57 -3.30 4.97 -3.19
CA VAL A 57 -4.04 5.25 -4.44
C VAL A 57 -3.07 5.42 -5.61
N VAL A 58 -1.99 6.17 -5.42
CA VAL A 58 -0.95 6.33 -6.45
C VAL A 58 -0.29 4.99 -6.79
N LEU A 59 0.01 4.16 -5.78
CA LEU A 59 0.54 2.80 -5.98
C LEU A 59 -0.45 1.89 -6.72
N ALA A 60 -1.75 2.02 -6.46
CA ALA A 60 -2.78 1.26 -7.15
C ALA A 60 -2.86 1.66 -8.63
N VAL A 61 -2.84 2.97 -8.91
CA VAL A 61 -2.77 3.49 -10.29
C VAL A 61 -1.50 3.00 -11.00
N TYR A 62 -0.36 3.04 -10.33
CA TYR A 62 0.90 2.50 -10.86
C TYR A 62 0.77 1.00 -11.20
N SER A 63 0.17 0.20 -10.31
CA SER A 63 -0.06 -1.23 -10.54
C SER A 63 -0.92 -1.47 -11.78
N VAL A 64 -1.99 -0.68 -11.96
CA VAL A 64 -2.87 -0.75 -13.14
C VAL A 64 -2.09 -0.41 -14.40
N ILE A 65 -1.28 0.65 -14.40
CA ILE A 65 -0.44 1.02 -15.54
C ILE A 65 0.53 -0.12 -15.90
N CYS A 66 1.17 -0.76 -14.91
CA CYS A 66 2.03 -1.92 -15.13
C CYS A 66 1.28 -3.07 -15.81
N VAL A 67 0.04 -3.35 -15.42
CA VAL A 67 -0.81 -4.38 -16.04
C VAL A 67 -1.20 -4.00 -17.47
N GLN A 68 -1.51 -2.72 -17.74
CA GLN A 68 -1.84 -2.27 -19.10
C GLN A 68 -0.65 -2.39 -20.05
N ILE A 69 0.54 -1.98 -19.60
CA ILE A 69 1.78 -2.14 -20.36
C ILE A 69 2.06 -3.62 -20.61
N LEU A 70 1.89 -4.47 -19.59
CA LEU A 70 2.06 -5.92 -19.74
C LEU A 70 1.10 -6.51 -20.80
N ASN A 71 -0.17 -6.12 -20.78
CA ASN A 71 -1.14 -6.54 -21.79
C ASN A 71 -0.71 -6.12 -23.20
N PHE A 72 -0.24 -4.89 -23.36
CA PHE A 72 0.26 -4.40 -24.65
C PHE A 72 1.47 -5.21 -25.16
N LEU A 73 2.42 -5.55 -24.28
CA LEU A 73 3.58 -6.37 -24.64
C LEU A 73 3.16 -7.80 -25.03
N ILE A 74 2.23 -8.41 -24.30
CA ILE A 74 1.74 -9.76 -24.62
C ILE A 74 0.98 -9.75 -25.94
N SER A 75 0.12 -8.75 -26.18
CA SER A 75 -0.56 -8.58 -27.47
C SER A 75 0.40 -8.30 -28.64
N GLY A 76 1.56 -7.71 -28.37
CA GLY A 76 2.66 -7.54 -29.33
C GLY A 76 3.47 -8.81 -29.61
N GLY A 77 3.12 -9.94 -29.00
CA GLY A 77 3.79 -11.23 -29.20
C GLY A 77 5.06 -11.44 -28.36
N TYR A 78 5.35 -10.56 -27.41
CA TYR A 78 6.51 -10.73 -26.51
C TYR A 78 6.23 -11.81 -25.47
N THR A 79 7.18 -12.73 -25.33
CA THR A 79 7.11 -13.86 -24.40
C THR A 79 7.77 -13.54 -23.06
N VAL A 80 7.63 -14.46 -22.10
CA VAL A 80 8.17 -14.36 -20.74
C VAL A 80 9.71 -14.31 -20.69
N GLU A 81 10.40 -14.58 -21.79
CA GLU A 81 11.85 -14.42 -21.90
C GLU A 81 12.28 -12.96 -22.04
N ASN A 82 11.36 -12.07 -22.41
CA ASN A 82 11.65 -10.65 -22.49
C ASN A 82 11.77 -10.04 -21.09
N ASN A 83 12.89 -9.37 -20.82
CA ASN A 83 13.16 -8.68 -19.55
C ASN A 83 12.06 -7.69 -19.16
N TYR A 84 11.41 -7.02 -20.11
CA TYR A 84 10.32 -6.09 -19.83
C TYR A 84 9.06 -6.81 -19.34
N VAL A 85 8.70 -7.93 -19.97
CA VAL A 85 7.54 -8.75 -19.57
C VAL A 85 7.73 -9.28 -18.16
N GLN A 86 8.94 -9.78 -17.83
CA GLN A 86 9.26 -10.21 -16.47
C GLN A 86 9.18 -9.07 -15.46
N PHE A 87 9.70 -7.89 -15.80
CA PHE A 87 9.66 -6.73 -14.92
C PHE A 87 8.21 -6.32 -14.59
N PHE A 88 7.38 -6.09 -15.61
CA PHE A 88 6.00 -5.61 -15.41
C PHE A 88 5.12 -6.66 -14.73
N THR A 89 5.34 -7.95 -14.97
CA THR A 89 4.64 -9.03 -14.28
C THR A 89 4.94 -9.02 -12.78
N ASN A 90 6.21 -8.99 -12.39
CA ASN A 90 6.59 -8.99 -10.99
C ASN A 90 6.17 -7.71 -10.26
N GLN A 91 6.32 -6.55 -10.91
CA GLN A 91 5.89 -5.27 -10.35
C GLN A 91 4.36 -5.23 -10.14
N SER A 92 3.57 -5.58 -11.16
CA SER A 92 2.11 -5.54 -11.04
C SER A 92 1.60 -6.47 -9.93
N GLN A 93 2.12 -7.70 -9.84
CA GLN A 93 1.72 -8.64 -8.79
C GLN A 93 2.08 -8.14 -7.39
N ALA A 94 3.33 -7.72 -7.19
CA ALA A 94 3.79 -7.26 -5.88
C ALA A 94 3.00 -6.05 -5.38
N TRP A 95 2.80 -5.04 -6.23
CA TRP A 95 2.12 -3.80 -5.81
C TRP A 95 0.61 -3.96 -5.68
N THR A 96 -0.01 -4.82 -6.48
CA THR A 96 -1.42 -5.18 -6.29
C THR A 96 -1.64 -5.86 -4.93
N LEU A 97 -0.74 -6.76 -4.54
CA LEU A 97 -0.83 -7.43 -3.24
C LEU A 97 -0.62 -6.46 -2.08
N VAL A 98 0.38 -5.57 -2.18
CA VAL A 98 0.65 -4.55 -1.15
C VAL A 98 -0.52 -3.58 -0.99
N THR A 99 -1.10 -3.09 -2.09
CA THR A 99 -2.24 -2.17 -2.04
C THR A 99 -3.49 -2.84 -1.46
N MET A 100 -3.74 -4.12 -1.79
CA MET A 100 -4.84 -4.89 -1.19
C MET A 100 -4.67 -5.10 0.31
N ILE A 101 -3.47 -5.50 0.77
CA ILE A 101 -3.21 -5.67 2.20
C ILE A 101 -3.40 -4.35 2.94
N TYR A 102 -2.91 -3.24 2.39
CA TYR A 102 -3.11 -1.94 3.01
C TYR A 102 -4.58 -1.54 3.08
N PHE A 103 -5.35 -1.76 2.02
CA PHE A 103 -6.78 -1.48 1.98
C PHE A 103 -7.54 -2.22 3.09
N VAL A 104 -7.26 -3.51 3.29
CA VAL A 104 -7.86 -4.32 4.37
C VAL A 104 -7.45 -3.80 5.75
N MET A 105 -6.17 -3.46 5.95
CA MET A 105 -5.70 -2.86 7.20
C MET A 105 -6.39 -1.53 7.50
N ARG A 106 -6.55 -0.67 6.49
CA ARG A 106 -7.22 0.63 6.61
C ARG A 106 -8.68 0.43 7.00
N LEU A 107 -9.44 -0.41 6.29
CA LEU A 107 -10.82 -0.73 6.63
C LEU A 107 -10.97 -1.22 8.07
N THR A 108 -10.10 -2.15 8.50
CA THR A 108 -10.14 -2.71 9.85
C THR A 108 -9.87 -1.64 10.91
N ASN A 109 -8.88 -0.77 10.69
CA ASN A 109 -8.54 0.29 11.63
C ASN A 109 -9.58 1.39 11.67
N THR A 110 -10.15 1.78 10.53
CA THR A 110 -11.26 2.74 10.45
C THR A 110 -12.51 2.19 11.14
N TYR A 111 -12.87 0.92 10.93
CA TYR A 111 -13.99 0.30 11.63
C TYR A 111 -13.78 0.25 13.15
N LYS A 112 -12.58 -0.10 13.61
CA LYS A 112 -12.22 -0.05 15.05
C LYS A 112 -12.31 1.36 15.61
N SER A 113 -11.87 2.38 14.87
CA SER A 113 -11.97 3.79 15.27
C SER A 113 -13.43 4.25 15.34
N ILE A 114 -14.25 3.95 14.33
CA ILE A 114 -15.69 4.26 14.34
C ILE A 114 -16.39 3.58 15.52
N ARG A 115 -16.14 2.29 15.74
CA ARG A 115 -16.71 1.56 16.88
C ARG A 115 -16.28 2.15 18.22
N ALA A 116 -15.06 2.65 18.35
CA ALA A 116 -14.61 3.32 19.57
C ALA A 116 -15.31 4.67 19.79
N HIS A 117 -15.72 5.37 18.73
CA HIS A 117 -16.44 6.65 18.83
C HIS A 117 -17.96 6.50 18.97
N TYR A 118 -18.57 5.49 18.34
CA TYR A 118 -20.02 5.27 18.36
C TYR A 118 -20.49 4.19 19.36
N GLY A 119 -19.63 3.22 19.69
CA GLY A 119 -20.00 2.09 20.55
C GLY A 119 -20.15 2.43 22.04
N GLU A 120 -19.58 3.54 22.51
CA GLU A 120 -19.80 4.05 23.88
C GLU A 120 -21.10 4.85 23.99
N ALA A 121 -21.69 5.36 22.89
CA ALA A 121 -22.96 6.08 22.91
C ALA A 121 -24.19 5.18 23.18
N HIS A 122 -24.00 3.86 23.23
CA HIS A 122 -25.03 2.87 23.54
C HIS A 122 -24.71 2.06 24.80
N ALA A 123 -23.73 2.51 25.61
CA ALA A 123 -23.35 1.90 26.88
C ALA A 123 -23.66 2.80 28.09
N GLU A 124 -24.54 3.79 27.91
CA GLU A 124 -25.19 4.58 28.98
C GLU A 124 -26.65 4.17 29.13
#